data_AF-A0A8J7ZGX8-F1
#
_entry.id   AF-A0A8J7ZGX8-F1
#
_cell.length_a   1.000
_cell.length_b   1.000
_cell.length_c   1.000
_cell.angle_alpha   90.00
_cell.angle_beta   90.00
_cell.angle_gamma   90.00
#
_symmetry.space_group_name_H-M   'P 1'
#
loop_
_entity.id
_entity.type
_entity.pdbx_description
1 polymer ?
#
loop_
_entity_poly.entity_id
_entity_poly.type
_entity_poly.pdbx_seq_one_letter_code
_entity_poly.pdbx_strand_id
1 'polypeptide(L)'
;MKDKLAGYSIFFLSLAVLGAWGTFTIWGIVDWTNQSFMPQQVTVILIAAPILLAMIIVLSIAAWIGWTMARTPPPAPIDLEDFESIEEPKEAKE
;
A
#
# COMPACT_ATOMS: atom_id res chain seq x y z
N MET A 1 -17.86 -9.48 8.40
CA MET A 1 -17.64 -9.98 7.02
C MET A 1 -17.29 -8.86 6.06
N LYS A 2 -17.99 -7.70 6.11
CA LYS A 2 -17.77 -6.56 5.21
C LYS A 2 -16.35 -5.95 5.31
N ASP A 3 -15.76 -5.97 6.50
CA ASP A 3 -14.43 -5.37 6.76
C ASP A 3 -13.28 -6.22 6.19
N LYS A 4 -13.42 -7.54 6.23
CA LYS A 4 -12.49 -8.47 5.56
C LYS A 4 -12.58 -8.38 4.04
N LEU A 5 -13.80 -8.19 3.51
CA LEU A 5 -14.04 -8.04 2.07
C LEU A 5 -13.40 -6.74 1.55
N ALA A 6 -13.49 -5.64 2.31
CA ALA A 6 -12.82 -4.39 1.97
C ALA A 6 -11.29 -4.54 1.89
N GLY A 7 -10.67 -5.23 2.86
CA GLY A 7 -9.23 -5.51 2.84
C GLY A 7 -8.79 -6.33 1.61
N TYR A 8 -9.50 -7.41 1.30
CA TYR A 8 -9.23 -8.20 0.09
C TYR A 8 -9.46 -7.40 -1.20
N SER A 9 -10.52 -6.59 -1.26
CA SER A 9 -10.80 -5.75 -2.43
C SER A 9 -9.66 -4.78 -2.73
N ILE A 10 -9.12 -4.12 -1.71
CA ILE A 10 -7.98 -3.20 -1.85
C ILE A 10 -6.72 -3.94 -2.28
N PHE A 11 -6.47 -5.14 -1.72
CA PHE A 11 -5.34 -5.97 -2.11
C PHE A 11 -5.38 -6.38 -3.58
N PHE A 12 -6.52 -6.94 -4.03
CA PHE A 12 -6.69 -7.37 -5.42
C PHE A 12 -6.68 -6.19 -6.40
N LEU A 13 -7.29 -5.05 -6.03
CA LEU A 13 -7.24 -3.82 -6.81
C LEU A 13 -5.79 -3.33 -6.98
N SER A 14 -5.03 -3.26 -5.89
CA SER A 14 -3.62 -2.84 -5.92
C SER A 14 -2.80 -3.76 -6.84
N LEU A 15 -2.99 -5.07 -6.72
CA LEU A 15 -2.28 -6.04 -7.54
C LEU A 15 -2.65 -5.94 -9.02
N ALA A 16 -3.93 -5.73 -9.33
CA ALA A 16 -4.41 -5.53 -10.70
C ALA A 16 -3.85 -4.23 -11.30
N VAL A 17 -3.83 -3.14 -10.52
CA VAL A 17 -3.25 -1.86 -10.93
C VAL A 17 -1.75 -1.98 -11.13
N LEU A 18 -1.02 -2.65 -10.24
CA LEU A 18 0.41 -2.92 -10.37
C LEU A 18 0.70 -3.74 -11.63
N GLY A 19 -0.06 -4.81 -11.86
CA GLY A 19 0.08 -5.65 -13.05
C GLY A 19 -0.20 -4.91 -14.36
N ALA A 20 -1.31 -4.17 -14.44
CA ALA A 20 -1.68 -3.42 -15.64
C ALA A 20 -0.71 -2.27 -15.92
N TRP A 21 -0.35 -1.49 -14.90
CA TRP A 21 0.61 -0.41 -15.03
C TRP A 21 2.02 -0.93 -15.34
N GLY A 22 2.45 -2.00 -14.68
CA GLY A 22 3.76 -2.63 -14.88
C GLY A 22 3.90 -3.22 -16.29
N THR A 23 2.88 -3.93 -16.79
CA THR A 23 2.89 -4.43 -18.17
C THR A 23 2.91 -3.29 -19.19
N PHE A 24 2.09 -2.25 -19.01
CA PHE A 24 2.07 -1.08 -19.89
C PHE A 24 3.41 -0.34 -19.92
N THR A 25 4.01 -0.08 -18.75
CA THR A 25 5.28 0.64 -18.63
C THR A 25 6.46 -0.16 -19.15
N ILE A 26 6.55 -1.46 -18.83
CA ILE A 26 7.61 -2.33 -19.36
C ILE A 26 7.51 -2.42 -20.88
N TRP A 27 6.31 -2.60 -21.43
CA TRP A 27 6.10 -2.64 -22.88
C TRP A 27 6.53 -1.33 -23.56
N GLY A 28 6.12 -0.18 -23.02
CA GLY A 28 6.56 1.13 -23.53
C GLY A 28 8.07 1.34 -23.46
N ILE A 29 8.72 0.93 -22.36
CA ILE A 29 10.19 1.00 -22.22
C ILE A 29 10.87 0.14 -23.29
N VAL A 30 10.40 -1.09 -23.52
CA VAL A 30 10.96 -2.01 -24.53
C VAL A 30 10.84 -1.40 -25.94
N ASP A 31 9.67 -0.89 -26.30
CA ASP A 31 9.46 -0.26 -27.61
C ASP A 31 10.32 1.00 -27.82
N TRP A 32 10.40 1.87 -26.80
CA TRP A 32 11.23 3.08 -26.86
C TRP A 32 12.73 2.77 -26.91
N THR A 33 13.15 1.65 -26.30
CA THR A 33 14.55 1.20 -26.31
C THR A 33 14.92 0.47 -27.60
N ASN A 34 13.97 -0.17 -28.28
CA ASN A 34 14.19 -0.86 -29.57
C ASN A 34 14.38 0.10 -30.77
N GLN A 35 14.13 1.40 -30.59
CA GLN A 35 14.46 2.41 -31.60
C GLN A 35 15.98 2.60 -31.67
N SER A 36 16.55 2.58 -32.88
CA SER A 36 17.99 2.40 -33.17
C SER A 36 18.94 3.53 -32.75
N PHE A 37 18.49 4.47 -31.90
CA PHE A 37 19.30 5.58 -31.41
C PHE A 37 19.91 5.24 -30.04
N MET A 38 21.14 4.70 -30.03
CA MET A 38 21.92 4.36 -28.83
C MET A 38 21.91 5.41 -27.69
N PRO A 39 22.04 6.74 -27.92
CA PRO A 39 21.97 7.73 -26.82
C PRO A 39 20.57 7.84 -26.18
N GLN A 40 19.51 7.46 -26.89
CA GLN A 40 18.14 7.45 -26.37
C GLN A 40 17.95 6.35 -25.31
N GLN A 41 18.54 5.17 -25.53
CA GLN A 41 18.34 3.96 -24.72
C GLN A 41 18.81 4.16 -23.27
N VAL A 42 20.03 4.67 -23.09
CA VAL A 42 20.62 4.90 -21.76
C VAL A 42 19.80 5.93 -20.98
N THR A 43 19.35 6.99 -21.65
CA THR A 43 18.54 8.05 -21.03
C THR A 43 17.17 7.54 -20.58
N VAL A 44 16.50 6.75 -21.43
CA VAL A 44 15.18 6.18 -21.12
C VAL A 44 15.24 5.25 -19.91
N ILE A 45 16.21 4.34 -19.86
CA ILE A 45 16.34 3.39 -18.74
C ILE A 45 16.71 4.10 -17.44
N LEU A 46 17.61 5.09 -17.50
CA LEU A 46 18.06 5.84 -16.31
C LEU A 46 16.93 6.62 -15.65
N ILE A 47 15.97 7.12 -16.43
CA ILE A 47 14.78 7.83 -15.93
C ILE A 47 13.68 6.83 -15.53
N ALA A 48 13.48 5.76 -16.32
CA ALA A 48 12.39 4.82 -16.09
C ALA A 48 12.62 3.92 -14.86
N ALA A 49 13.86 3.53 -14.58
CA ALA A 49 14.19 2.67 -13.45
C ALA A 49 13.75 3.22 -12.07
N PRO A 50 14.05 4.48 -11.69
CA PRO A 50 13.59 5.01 -10.40
C PRO A 50 12.07 5.16 -10.33
N ILE A 51 11.40 5.46 -11.45
CA ILE A 51 9.94 5.58 -11.51
C ILE A 51 9.27 4.22 -11.31
N LEU A 52 9.76 3.19 -11.99
CA LEU A 52 9.34 1.79 -11.80
C LEU A 52 9.50 1.35 -10.35
N LEU A 53 10.66 1.61 -9.77
CA LEU A 53 10.96 1.22 -8.40
C LEU A 53 10.03 1.93 -7.40
N ALA A 54 9.84 3.24 -7.53
CA ALA A 54 8.98 4.02 -6.65
C ALA A 54 7.52 3.52 -6.67
N MET A 55 6.98 3.26 -7.86
CA MET A 55 5.61 2.75 -8.01
C MET A 55 5.43 1.34 -7.45
N ILE A 56 6.39 0.44 -7.69
CA ILE A 56 6.37 -0.90 -7.10
C ILE A 56 6.35 -0.81 -5.57
N ILE A 57 7.17 0.05 -4.97
CA ILE A 57 7.22 0.24 -3.51
C ILE A 57 5.87 0.72 -2.98
N VAL A 58 5.30 1.78 -3.57
CA VAL A 58 4.03 2.36 -3.11
C VAL A 58 2.88 1.36 -3.21
N LEU A 59 2.75 0.67 -4.34
CA LEU A 59 1.68 -0.31 -4.54
C LEU A 59 1.88 -1.58 -3.69
N SER A 60 3.13 -1.97 -3.43
CA SER A 60 3.43 -3.06 -2.49
C SER A 60 3.02 -2.71 -1.07
N ILE A 61 3.23 -1.46 -0.64
CA ILE A 61 2.76 -0.98 0.67
C ILE A 61 1.23 -0.98 0.72
N ALA A 62 0.55 -0.50 -0.33
CA ALA A 62 -0.91 -0.52 -0.39
C ALA A 62 -1.48 -1.96 -0.35
N ALA A 63 -0.84 -2.89 -1.07
CA ALA A 63 -1.19 -4.30 -1.03
C ALA A 63 -0.94 -4.88 0.37
N TRP A 64 0.20 -4.56 1.00
CA TRP A 64 0.51 -5.00 2.36
C TRP A 64 -0.53 -4.51 3.38
N ILE A 65 -0.99 -3.25 3.27
CA ILE A 65 -2.04 -2.70 4.13
C ILE A 65 -3.37 -3.41 3.90
N GLY A 66 -3.76 -3.66 2.65
CA GLY A 66 -4.96 -4.45 2.33
C GLY A 66 -4.90 -5.86 2.92
N TRP A 67 -3.72 -6.48 2.86
CA TRP A 67 -3.45 -7.80 3.42
C TRP A 67 -3.53 -7.83 4.95
N THR A 68 -2.97 -6.83 5.65
CA THR A 68 -3.03 -6.77 7.12
C THR A 68 -4.44 -6.50 7.64
N MET A 69 -5.22 -5.61 7.01
CA MET A 69 -6.62 -5.35 7.39
C MET A 69 -7.53 -6.57 7.24
N ALA A 70 -7.30 -7.42 6.23
CA ALA A 70 -8.05 -8.67 6.08
C ALA A 70 -7.78 -9.68 7.23
N ARG A 71 -6.58 -9.58 7.83
CA ARG A 71 -6.09 -10.49 8.86
C ARG A 71 -6.29 -9.97 10.29
N THR A 72 -6.51 -8.67 10.50
CA THR A 72 -6.89 -8.11 11.80
C THR A 72 -8.36 -8.42 12.14
N PRO A 73 -8.67 -9.10 13.25
CA PRO A 73 -10.00 -9.09 13.83
C PRO A 73 -10.32 -7.66 14.28
N PRO A 74 -11.57 -7.19 14.17
CA PRO A 74 -11.96 -5.90 14.72
C PRO A 74 -11.51 -5.83 16.20
N PRO A 75 -10.89 -4.73 16.64
CA PRO A 75 -10.47 -4.60 18.03
C PRO A 75 -11.68 -4.86 18.93
N ALA A 76 -11.48 -5.61 20.01
CA ALA A 76 -12.54 -5.87 20.97
C ALA A 76 -13.16 -4.53 21.41
N PRO A 77 -14.48 -4.48 21.62
CA PRO A 77 -15.10 -3.31 22.24
C PRO A 77 -14.31 -2.97 23.49
N ILE A 78 -13.84 -1.73 23.53
CA ILE A 78 -13.18 -1.20 24.70
C ILE A 78 -14.27 -1.14 25.77
N ASP A 79 -14.20 -1.97 26.81
CA ASP A 79 -15.12 -1.84 27.94
C ASP A 79 -14.83 -0.49 28.60
N LEU A 80 -15.76 0.44 28.46
CA LEU A 80 -15.64 1.80 29.01
C LEU A 80 -15.49 1.77 30.55
N GLU A 81 -15.90 0.68 31.19
CA GLU A 81 -15.73 0.42 32.62
C GLU A 81 -14.25 0.34 33.05
N ASP A 82 -13.34 -0.15 32.19
CA ASP A 82 -11.90 -0.19 32.50
C ASP A 82 -11.27 1.22 32.53
N PHE A 83 -11.87 2.18 31.81
CA PHE A 83 -11.39 3.56 31.72
C PHE A 83 -11.89 4.44 32.88
N GLU A 84 -13.11 4.21 33.38
CA GLU A 84 -13.63 4.93 34.56
C GLU A 84 -12.84 4.64 35.84
N SER A 85 -12.23 3.45 35.96
CA SER A 85 -11.42 3.08 37.13
C SER A 85 -10.10 3.88 37.29
N ILE A 86 -9.68 4.58 36.23
CA ILE A 86 -8.42 5.34 36.16
C ILE A 86 -8.67 6.84 36.46
N GLU A 87 -9.91 7.31 36.36
CA GLU A 87 -10.27 8.72 36.45
C GLU A 87 -10.67 9.24 37.84
N GLU A 88 -10.78 8.42 38.90
CA GLU A 88 -10.96 8.95 40.27
C GLU A 88 -9.69 9.66 40.78
N PRO A 89 -9.64 11.00 40.85
CA PRO A 89 -8.53 11.72 41.45
C PRO A 89 -8.68 11.61 42.97
N LYS A 90 -7.56 11.35 43.65
CA LYS A 90 -7.42 11.48 45.10
C LYS A 90 -7.55 12.95 45.54
N GLU A 91 -8.75 13.51 45.52
CA GLU A 91 -9.11 14.75 46.21
C GLU A 91 -10.13 14.47 47.31
N ALA A 92 -9.63 14.25 48.55
CA ALA A 92 -10.28 14.58 49.82
C ALA A 92 -9.57 13.87 50.99
N LYS A 93 -8.44 14.42 51.45
CA LYS A 93 -8.00 14.36 52.86
C LYS A 93 -7.09 15.57 53.17
N GLU A 94 -7.70 16.72 53.41
CA GLU A 94 -7.31 17.64 54.50
C GLU A 94 -8.57 18.31 55.05
#